data_AF-A0A379X1J8-F1
#
_entry.id   AF-A0A379X1J8-F1
#
_cell.length_a   1.000
_cell.length_b   1.000
_cell.length_c   1.000
_cell.angle_alpha   90.00
_cell.angle_beta   90.00
_cell.angle_gamma   90.00
#
_symmetry.space_group_name_H-M   'P 1'
#
loop_
_entity.id
_entity.type
_entity.pdbx_description
1 polymer ?
#
loop_
_entity_poly.entity_id
_entity_poly.type
_entity_poly.pdbx_seq_one_letter_code
_entity_poly.pdbx_strand_id
1 'polypeptide(L)'
;MMLHWITIEEVLVDRAKPFVWRLVAASVCLLTFCHLARADSLEEQRNRYAQIKQAWDNRQMDVVEQMMPGLKDYPLYPYLEYRKITDDLMNQPAIAVTQFVRANPTLPPARTLQSRFVNELARREDWRGLLAFSPEKPGTTEAQCNYYYAKWSTGQTEAAWQGAKDLWLTGKSQPNACDKLFSVWRASGKQDPLAYLERIRLAMKAGNTGLVTVLAGQMPAEYQTIALSDHYLANDPNNVLTFARTTGRHRFYPPDGGSRVCQRRPPGRGKCASDDPLAGTGAET
;
A
#
# COMPACT_ATOMS: atom_id res chain seq x y z
N MET A 1 -35.70 -37.70 87.53
CA MET A 1 -35.91 -36.72 86.43
C MET A 1 -34.59 -36.17 85.85
N MET A 2 -33.46 -36.86 85.99
CA MET A 2 -32.12 -36.38 85.59
C MET A 2 -31.43 -37.33 84.58
N LEU A 3 -32.20 -38.22 83.94
CA LEU A 3 -31.71 -39.22 82.98
C LEU A 3 -32.31 -39.06 81.57
N HIS A 4 -33.12 -38.02 81.35
CA HIS A 4 -33.78 -37.74 80.06
C HIS A 4 -33.17 -36.53 79.32
N TRP A 5 -32.21 -35.81 79.92
CA TRP A 5 -31.56 -34.65 79.31
C TRP A 5 -30.25 -35.01 78.58
N ILE A 6 -29.57 -36.10 78.99
CA ILE A 6 -28.26 -36.51 78.44
C ILE A 6 -28.41 -37.11 77.02
N THR A 7 -29.57 -37.65 76.66
CA THR A 7 -29.75 -38.34 75.37
C THR A 7 -30.05 -37.41 74.19
N ILE A 8 -30.36 -36.14 74.42
CA ILE A 8 -30.66 -35.18 73.33
C ILE A 8 -29.38 -34.52 72.79
N GLU A 9 -28.35 -34.32 73.63
CA GLU A 9 -27.06 -33.76 73.20
C GLU A 9 -26.27 -34.72 72.29
N GLU A 10 -26.30 -36.04 72.55
CA GLU A 10 -25.54 -37.01 71.75
C GLU A 10 -26.09 -37.19 70.33
N VAL A 11 -27.41 -37.12 70.13
CA VAL A 11 -28.06 -37.34 68.83
C VAL A 11 -27.84 -36.17 67.86
N LEU A 12 -27.74 -34.94 68.37
CA LEU A 12 -27.43 -33.75 67.57
C LEU A 12 -25.98 -33.74 67.07
N VAL A 13 -25.05 -34.22 67.90
CA VAL A 13 -23.62 -34.31 67.55
C VAL A 13 -23.35 -35.36 66.47
N ASP A 14 -24.06 -36.48 66.47
CA ASP A 14 -23.86 -37.55 65.47
C ASP A 14 -24.47 -37.24 64.09
N ARG A 15 -25.53 -36.41 64.02
CA ARG A 15 -26.09 -35.92 62.74
C ARG A 15 -25.28 -34.77 62.14
N ALA A 16 -24.54 -34.01 62.96
CA ALA A 16 -23.68 -32.92 62.50
C ALA A 16 -22.40 -33.41 61.81
N LYS A 17 -21.81 -34.52 62.27
CA LYS A 17 -20.60 -35.13 61.69
C LYS A 17 -20.70 -35.38 60.16
N PRO A 18 -21.71 -36.09 59.63
CA PRO A 18 -21.78 -36.36 58.19
C PRO A 18 -22.05 -35.10 57.35
N PHE A 19 -22.72 -34.08 57.91
CA PHE A 19 -22.96 -32.82 57.22
C PHE A 19 -21.69 -31.96 57.13
N VAL A 20 -20.93 -31.87 58.23
CA VAL A 20 -19.63 -31.19 58.27
C VAL A 20 -18.63 -31.88 57.35
N TRP A 21 -18.58 -33.22 57.32
CA TRP A 21 -17.73 -33.96 56.38
C TRP A 21 -18.11 -33.74 54.92
N ARG A 22 -19.40 -33.59 54.59
CA ARG A 22 -19.84 -33.25 53.23
C ARG A 22 -19.46 -31.83 52.82
N LEU A 23 -19.53 -30.86 53.74
CA LEU A 23 -19.10 -29.48 53.49
C LEU A 23 -17.58 -29.36 53.34
N VAL A 24 -16.81 -30.11 54.15
CA VAL A 24 -15.35 -30.17 54.03
C VAL A 24 -14.94 -30.88 52.73
N ALA A 25 -15.61 -31.97 52.36
CA ALA A 25 -15.35 -32.62 51.06
C ALA A 25 -15.69 -31.70 49.88
N ALA A 26 -16.80 -30.96 49.96
CA ALA A 26 -17.18 -30.00 48.92
C ALA A 26 -16.18 -28.83 48.84
N SER A 27 -15.67 -28.31 49.96
CA SER A 27 -14.68 -27.23 49.97
C SER A 27 -13.30 -27.69 49.47
N VAL A 28 -12.89 -28.92 49.80
CA VAL A 28 -11.66 -29.54 49.26
C VAL A 28 -11.79 -29.78 47.76
N CYS A 29 -12.96 -30.21 47.27
CA CYS A 29 -13.24 -30.31 45.83
C CYS A 29 -13.19 -28.93 45.14
N LEU A 30 -13.79 -27.89 45.71
CA LEU A 30 -13.74 -26.53 45.17
C LEU A 30 -12.31 -25.96 45.13
N LEU A 31 -11.49 -26.22 46.14
CA LEU A 31 -10.09 -25.77 46.19
C LEU A 31 -9.18 -26.53 45.21
N THR A 32 -9.43 -27.82 44.99
CA THR A 32 -8.66 -28.63 44.01
C THR A 32 -9.00 -28.28 42.56
N PHE A 33 -10.24 -27.89 42.26
CA PHE A 33 -10.62 -27.44 40.91
C PHE A 33 -10.02 -26.08 40.50
N CYS A 34 -9.66 -25.20 41.45
CA CYS A 34 -9.01 -23.91 41.14
C CYS A 34 -7.52 -24.03 40.73
N HIS A 35 -6.88 -25.19 40.91
CA HIS A 35 -5.43 -25.33 40.64
C HIS A 35 -5.07 -25.78 39.22
N LEU A 36 -6.03 -26.06 38.34
CA LEU A 36 -5.77 -26.52 36.96
C LEU A 36 -5.60 -25.41 35.93
N ALA A 37 -5.86 -24.14 36.28
CA ALA A 37 -5.53 -23.01 35.43
C ALA A 37 -4.07 -22.57 35.68
N ARG A 38 -3.10 -23.41 35.30
CA ARG A 38 -1.72 -22.91 35.13
C ARG A 38 -1.71 -22.02 33.90
N ALA A 39 -1.75 -20.71 34.12
CA ALA A 39 -1.29 -19.77 33.12
C ALA A 39 0.18 -20.12 32.85
N ASP A 40 0.45 -20.61 31.64
CA ASP A 40 1.79 -20.89 31.16
C ASP A 40 2.65 -19.65 31.38
N SER A 41 3.79 -19.79 32.05
CA SER A 41 4.60 -18.62 32.36
C SER A 41 4.99 -17.92 31.06
N LEU A 42 5.03 -16.58 31.05
CA LEU A 42 5.43 -15.84 29.85
C LEU A 42 6.81 -16.30 29.33
N GLU A 43 7.67 -16.78 30.24
CA GLU A 43 8.99 -17.32 29.94
C GLU A 43 8.94 -18.66 29.20
N GLU A 44 8.06 -19.58 29.59
CA GLU A 44 7.82 -20.82 28.86
C GLU A 44 7.28 -20.54 27.44
N GLN A 45 6.35 -19.59 27.30
CA GLN A 45 5.84 -19.18 25.98
C GLN A 45 6.94 -18.58 25.10
N ARG A 46 7.84 -17.76 25.66
CA ARG A 46 9.01 -17.21 24.94
C ARG A 46 9.94 -18.31 24.45
N ASN A 47 10.23 -19.31 25.29
CA ASN A 47 11.08 -20.44 24.91
C ASN A 47 10.45 -21.27 23.79
N ARG A 48 9.15 -21.57 23.87
CA ARG A 48 8.43 -22.26 22.78
C ARG A 48 8.40 -21.44 21.50
N TYR A 49 8.26 -20.12 21.60
CA TYR A 49 8.33 -19.22 20.44
C TYR A 49 9.72 -19.23 19.77
N ALA A 50 10.80 -19.31 20.55
CA ALA A 50 12.14 -19.45 20.00
C ALA A 50 12.32 -20.81 19.30
N GLN A 51 11.84 -21.89 19.92
CA GLN A 51 11.90 -23.24 19.38
C GLN A 51 11.11 -23.40 18.07
N ILE A 52 9.87 -22.88 18.00
CA ILE A 52 9.07 -22.96 16.77
C ILE A 52 9.74 -22.19 15.63
N LYS A 53 10.36 -21.03 15.91
CA LYS A 53 11.11 -20.29 14.91
C LYS A 53 12.27 -21.11 14.36
N GLN A 54 13.05 -21.74 15.24
CA GLN A 54 14.16 -22.59 14.85
C GLN A 54 13.70 -23.80 14.01
N ALA A 55 12.62 -24.47 14.43
CA ALA A 55 12.02 -25.55 13.66
C ALA A 55 11.58 -25.08 12.26
N TRP A 56 10.97 -23.89 12.17
CA TRP A 56 10.55 -23.29 10.92
C TRP A 56 11.72 -22.94 10.00
N ASP A 57 12.79 -22.37 10.56
CA ASP A 57 14.01 -22.02 9.82
C ASP A 57 14.70 -23.29 9.28
N ASN A 58 14.58 -24.41 10.00
CA ASN A 58 15.05 -25.74 9.59
C ASN A 58 14.05 -26.53 8.72
N ARG A 59 12.92 -25.93 8.31
CA ARG A 59 11.86 -26.58 7.50
C ARG A 59 11.21 -27.82 8.16
N GLN A 60 11.25 -27.94 9.49
CA GLN A 60 10.57 -29.00 10.24
C GLN A 60 9.08 -28.65 10.42
N MET A 61 8.32 -28.74 9.33
CA MET A 61 6.94 -28.24 9.28
C MET A 61 5.95 -29.05 10.14
N ASP A 62 6.21 -30.33 10.34
CA ASP A 62 5.50 -31.20 11.28
C ASP A 62 5.58 -30.68 12.72
N VAL A 63 6.79 -30.30 13.16
CA VAL A 63 7.02 -29.70 14.47
C VAL A 63 6.33 -28.34 14.56
N VAL A 64 6.44 -27.51 13.51
CA VAL A 64 5.76 -26.20 13.46
C VAL A 64 4.25 -26.36 13.63
N GLU A 65 3.62 -27.25 12.86
CA GLU A 65 2.18 -27.48 12.91
C GLU A 65 1.71 -27.95 14.28
N GLN A 66 2.49 -28.83 14.92
CA GLN A 66 2.20 -29.30 16.28
C GLN A 66 2.32 -28.17 17.32
N MET A 67 3.30 -27.26 17.17
CA MET A 67 3.55 -26.20 18.14
C MET A 67 2.61 -24.99 18.00
N MET A 68 2.10 -24.72 16.79
CA MET A 68 1.26 -23.54 16.50
C MET A 68 0.06 -23.38 17.45
N PRO A 69 -0.78 -24.40 17.72
CA PRO A 69 -1.95 -24.24 18.58
C PRO A 69 -1.61 -23.82 20.02
N GLY A 70 -0.45 -24.23 20.54
CA GLY A 70 0.00 -23.94 21.91
C GLY A 70 0.59 -22.54 22.12
N LEU A 71 0.61 -21.71 21.07
CA LEU A 71 1.13 -20.35 21.10
C LEU A 71 0.06 -19.28 20.84
N LYS A 72 -1.23 -19.65 20.70
CA LYS A 72 -2.32 -18.70 20.36
C LYS A 72 -2.43 -17.52 21.31
N ASP A 73 -2.17 -17.73 22.60
CA ASP A 73 -2.26 -16.69 23.63
C ASP A 73 -0.98 -15.83 23.73
N TYR A 74 0.07 -16.18 22.99
CA TYR A 74 1.33 -15.45 23.01
C TYR A 74 1.24 -14.17 22.16
N PRO A 75 1.66 -12.99 22.65
CA PRO A 75 1.47 -11.72 21.93
C PRO A 75 2.05 -11.65 20.50
N LEU A 76 3.08 -12.44 20.20
CA LEU A 76 3.69 -12.48 18.86
C LEU A 76 3.12 -13.58 17.96
N TYR A 77 2.09 -14.31 18.39
CA TYR A 77 1.42 -15.31 17.56
C TYR A 77 0.98 -14.80 16.19
N PRO A 78 0.45 -13.56 16.03
CA PRO A 78 0.08 -13.05 14.71
C PRO A 78 1.24 -12.96 13.71
N TYR A 79 2.49 -12.90 14.18
CA TYR A 79 3.66 -12.94 13.30
C TYR A 79 3.93 -14.35 12.76
N LEU A 80 3.60 -15.41 13.52
CA LEU A 80 3.68 -16.80 13.05
C LEU A 80 2.58 -17.09 12.03
N GLU A 81 1.36 -16.60 12.27
CA GLU A 81 0.26 -16.69 11.32
C GLU A 81 0.59 -15.96 10.01
N TYR A 82 1.13 -14.73 10.11
CA TYR A 82 1.61 -14.00 8.95
C TYR A 82 2.65 -14.82 8.17
N ARG A 83 3.66 -15.38 8.85
CA ARG A 83 4.70 -16.21 8.22
C ARG A 83 4.06 -17.39 7.47
N LYS A 84 3.15 -18.12 8.12
CA LYS A 84 2.40 -19.24 7.52
C LYS A 84 1.68 -18.84 6.24
N ILE A 85 0.94 -17.74 6.28
CA ILE A 85 0.18 -17.23 5.13
C ILE A 85 1.13 -16.85 4.01
N THR A 86 2.25 -16.19 4.33
CA THR A 86 3.18 -15.69 3.30
C THR A 86 4.11 -16.74 2.72
N ASP A 87 4.40 -17.82 3.45
CA ASP A 87 5.22 -18.93 2.95
C ASP A 87 4.55 -19.66 1.79
N ASP A 88 3.22 -19.71 1.77
CA ASP A 88 2.42 -20.35 0.72
C ASP A 88 1.44 -19.38 0.05
N LEU A 89 1.83 -18.10 -0.06
CA LEU A 89 0.93 -17.03 -0.51
C LEU A 89 0.33 -17.31 -1.89
N MET A 90 1.01 -18.07 -2.74
CA MET A 90 0.57 -18.44 -4.09
C MET A 90 -0.64 -19.39 -4.11
N ASN A 91 -0.84 -20.16 -3.04
CA ASN A 91 -1.97 -21.09 -2.92
C ASN A 91 -3.01 -20.61 -1.89
N GLN A 92 -2.74 -19.52 -1.18
CA GLN A 92 -3.70 -18.97 -0.23
C GLN A 92 -4.99 -18.52 -0.92
N PRO A 93 -6.17 -18.89 -0.38
CA PRO A 93 -7.44 -18.34 -0.82
C PRO A 93 -7.64 -16.93 -0.25
N ALA A 94 -8.33 -16.08 -0.99
CA ALA A 94 -8.57 -14.69 -0.59
C ALA A 94 -9.21 -14.55 0.80
N ILE A 95 -10.12 -15.47 1.14
CA ILE A 95 -10.81 -15.47 2.44
C ILE A 95 -9.84 -15.61 3.63
N ALA A 96 -8.80 -16.44 3.52
CA ALA A 96 -7.83 -16.63 4.59
C ALA A 96 -7.04 -15.35 4.85
N VAL A 97 -6.63 -14.67 3.77
CA VAL A 97 -5.93 -13.38 3.86
C VAL A 97 -6.85 -12.30 4.41
N THR A 98 -8.10 -12.21 3.94
CA THR A 98 -9.07 -11.24 4.44
C THR A 98 -9.35 -11.43 5.93
N GLN A 99 -9.51 -12.67 6.39
CA GLN A 99 -9.71 -12.97 7.81
C GLN A 99 -8.51 -12.52 8.65
N PHE A 100 -7.29 -12.86 8.22
CA PHE A 100 -6.07 -12.47 8.94
C PHE A 100 -5.89 -10.96 9.03
N VAL A 101 -6.09 -10.23 7.92
CA VAL A 101 -5.96 -8.76 7.88
C VAL A 101 -7.01 -8.09 8.77
N ARG A 102 -8.26 -8.59 8.77
CA ARG A 102 -9.34 -8.06 9.62
C ARG A 102 -9.13 -8.35 11.09
N ALA A 103 -8.59 -9.52 11.43
CA ALA A 103 -8.28 -9.90 12.81
C ALA A 103 -7.12 -9.07 13.40
N ASN A 104 -6.24 -8.51 12.57
CA ASN A 104 -5.00 -7.87 12.99
C ASN A 104 -4.83 -6.42 12.47
N PRO A 105 -5.74 -5.47 12.78
CA PRO A 105 -5.73 -4.12 12.19
C PRO A 105 -4.54 -3.23 12.62
N THR A 106 -3.94 -3.51 13.77
CA THR A 106 -2.79 -2.78 14.33
C THR A 106 -1.46 -3.41 13.95
N LEU A 107 -1.45 -4.61 13.39
CA LEU A 107 -0.24 -5.35 13.05
C LEU A 107 0.38 -4.79 11.76
N PRO A 108 1.61 -4.23 11.80
CA PRO A 108 2.23 -3.64 10.62
C PRO A 108 2.32 -4.58 9.39
N PRO A 109 2.75 -5.86 9.52
CA PRO A 109 2.78 -6.76 8.36
C PRO A 109 1.38 -7.13 7.82
N ALA A 110 0.31 -7.06 8.63
CA ALA A 110 -1.04 -7.27 8.12
C ALA A 110 -1.48 -6.13 7.18
N ARG A 111 -1.10 -4.88 7.49
CA ARG A 111 -1.40 -3.71 6.65
C ARG A 111 -0.72 -3.80 5.28
N THR A 112 0.51 -4.29 5.22
CA THR A 112 1.24 -4.47 3.95
C THR A 112 0.80 -5.72 3.21
N LEU A 113 0.33 -6.76 3.91
CA LEU A 113 -0.15 -8.01 3.31
C LEU A 113 -1.30 -7.78 2.32
N GLN A 114 -2.20 -6.83 2.59
CA GLN A 114 -3.30 -6.52 1.67
C GLN A 114 -2.77 -6.13 0.27
N SER A 115 -1.81 -5.21 0.20
CA SER A 115 -1.22 -4.80 -1.09
C SER A 115 -0.37 -5.91 -1.71
N ARG A 116 0.34 -6.70 -0.88
CA ARG A 116 1.10 -7.87 -1.34
C ARG A 116 0.19 -8.92 -1.98
N PHE A 117 -0.98 -9.17 -1.39
CA PHE A 117 -1.93 -10.14 -1.92
C PHE A 117 -2.66 -9.63 -3.16
N VAL A 118 -2.92 -8.32 -3.28
CA VAL A 118 -3.37 -7.71 -4.54
C VAL A 118 -2.38 -7.99 -5.69
N ASN A 119 -1.08 -7.85 -5.43
CA ASN A 119 -0.05 -8.17 -6.42
C ASN A 119 -0.02 -9.67 -6.75
N GLU A 120 -0.24 -10.54 -5.77
CA GLU A 120 -0.34 -11.98 -6.01
C GLU A 120 -1.57 -12.34 -6.87
N LEU A 121 -2.74 -11.75 -6.61
CA LEU A 121 -3.93 -11.94 -7.45
C LEU A 121 -3.70 -11.43 -8.88
N ALA A 122 -2.97 -10.32 -9.04
CA ALA A 122 -2.57 -9.82 -10.35
C ALA A 122 -1.60 -10.77 -11.07
N ARG A 123 -0.67 -11.40 -10.34
CA ARG A 123 0.22 -12.43 -10.88
C ARG A 123 -0.55 -13.67 -11.36
N ARG A 124 -1.65 -14.01 -10.68
CA ARG A 124 -2.59 -15.07 -11.08
C ARG A 124 -3.55 -14.65 -12.20
N GLU A 125 -3.49 -13.39 -12.64
CA GLU A 125 -4.44 -12.77 -13.58
C GLU A 125 -5.90 -12.86 -13.14
N ASP A 126 -6.15 -13.03 -11.84
CA ASP A 126 -7.49 -13.08 -11.26
C ASP A 126 -8.02 -11.65 -11.02
N TRP A 127 -8.33 -10.96 -12.11
CA TRP A 127 -8.78 -9.56 -12.08
C TRP A 127 -10.09 -9.37 -11.32
N ARG A 128 -11.00 -10.34 -11.44
CA ARG A 128 -12.29 -10.31 -10.73
C ARG A 128 -12.10 -10.57 -9.24
N GLY A 129 -11.31 -11.56 -8.86
CA GLY A 129 -10.96 -11.82 -7.47
C GLY A 129 -10.17 -10.69 -6.83
N LEU A 130 -9.29 -10.02 -7.58
CA LEU A 130 -8.57 -8.83 -7.13
C LEU A 130 -9.52 -7.72 -6.69
N LEU A 131 -10.51 -7.37 -7.53
CA LEU A 131 -11.48 -6.33 -7.19
C LEU A 131 -12.48 -6.76 -6.11
N ALA A 132 -12.76 -8.06 -5.98
CA ALA A 132 -13.55 -8.57 -4.86
C ALA A 132 -12.79 -8.52 -3.53
N PHE A 133 -11.49 -8.82 -3.56
CA PHE A 133 -10.61 -8.78 -2.39
C PHE A 133 -10.28 -7.36 -1.94
N SER A 134 -9.98 -6.47 -2.89
CA SER A 134 -9.70 -5.05 -2.66
C SER A 134 -10.68 -4.20 -3.48
N PRO A 135 -11.91 -3.98 -2.99
CA PRO A 135 -12.88 -3.12 -3.67
C PRO A 135 -12.42 -1.64 -3.71
N GLU A 136 -11.64 -1.25 -2.70
CA GLU A 136 -11.02 0.08 -2.59
C GLU A 136 -9.59 0.09 -3.13
N LYS A 137 -9.13 1.30 -3.47
CA LYS A 137 -7.76 1.55 -3.96
C LYS A 137 -6.72 1.08 -2.93
N PRO A 138 -5.76 0.20 -3.30
CA PRO A 138 -4.76 -0.30 -2.37
C PRO A 138 -3.66 0.73 -2.07
N GLY A 139 -2.85 0.46 -1.04
CA GLY A 139 -1.87 1.42 -0.51
C GLY A 139 -0.63 1.63 -1.38
N THR A 140 -0.01 0.55 -1.87
CA THR A 140 1.26 0.67 -2.63
C THR A 140 1.01 1.01 -4.11
N THR A 141 1.92 1.77 -4.72
CA THR A 141 1.83 2.15 -6.15
C THR A 141 1.73 0.93 -7.07
N GLU A 142 2.49 -0.12 -6.79
CA GLU A 142 2.45 -1.36 -7.58
C GLU A 142 1.06 -2.01 -7.54
N ALA A 143 0.47 -2.13 -6.34
CA ALA A 143 -0.87 -2.67 -6.17
C ALA A 143 -1.93 -1.77 -6.81
N GLN A 144 -1.74 -0.44 -6.79
CA GLN A 144 -2.63 0.50 -7.48
C GLN A 144 -2.61 0.29 -8.99
N CYS A 145 -1.43 0.07 -9.57
CA CYS A 145 -1.31 -0.22 -11.00
C CYS A 145 -2.04 -1.51 -11.38
N ASN A 146 -1.88 -2.57 -10.59
CA ASN A 146 -2.63 -3.81 -10.76
C ASN A 146 -4.15 -3.63 -10.56
N TYR A 147 -4.56 -2.83 -9.58
CA TYR A 147 -5.96 -2.51 -9.30
C TYR A 147 -6.63 -1.81 -10.48
N TYR A 148 -6.02 -0.76 -11.05
CA TYR A 148 -6.60 -0.07 -12.21
C TYR A 148 -6.52 -0.91 -13.48
N TYR A 149 -5.52 -1.78 -13.62
CA TYR A 149 -5.50 -2.76 -14.70
C TYR A 149 -6.65 -3.78 -14.57
N ALA A 150 -6.97 -4.21 -13.35
CA ALA A 150 -8.12 -5.06 -13.08
C ALA A 150 -9.45 -4.35 -13.39
N LYS A 151 -9.57 -3.05 -13.04
CA LYS A 151 -10.73 -2.22 -13.42
C LYS A 151 -10.91 -2.19 -14.94
N TRP A 152 -9.84 -1.94 -15.70
CA TRP A 152 -9.87 -1.98 -17.16
C TRP A 152 -10.30 -3.37 -17.68
N SER A 153 -9.67 -4.43 -17.18
CA SER A 153 -9.93 -5.82 -17.60
C SER A 153 -11.36 -6.29 -17.33
N THR A 154 -12.04 -5.67 -16.37
CA THR A 154 -13.44 -5.99 -15.99
C THR A 154 -14.45 -4.99 -16.56
N GLY A 155 -14.05 -4.12 -17.49
CA GLY A 155 -14.94 -3.18 -18.19
C GLY A 155 -15.14 -1.83 -17.51
N GLN A 156 -14.54 -1.58 -16.33
CA GLN A 156 -14.57 -0.29 -15.63
C GLN A 156 -13.50 0.67 -16.19
N THR A 157 -13.58 0.95 -17.49
CA THR A 157 -12.52 1.66 -18.25
C THR A 157 -12.32 3.09 -17.81
N GLU A 158 -13.38 3.85 -17.55
CA GLU A 158 -13.28 5.25 -17.11
C GLU A 158 -12.51 5.39 -15.79
N ALA A 159 -12.85 4.58 -14.79
CA ALA A 159 -12.13 4.55 -13.51
C ALA A 159 -10.67 4.10 -13.69
N ALA A 160 -10.40 3.17 -14.61
CA ALA A 160 -9.04 2.75 -14.92
C ALA A 160 -8.20 3.89 -15.53
N TRP A 161 -8.78 4.71 -16.40
CA TRP A 161 -8.09 5.84 -17.05
C TRP A 161 -7.82 7.01 -16.11
N GLN A 162 -8.76 7.31 -15.20
CA GLN A 162 -8.53 8.27 -14.13
C GLN A 162 -7.34 7.82 -13.27
N GLY A 163 -7.33 6.57 -12.84
CA GLY A 163 -6.23 5.99 -12.07
C GLY A 163 -4.90 5.94 -12.82
N ALA A 164 -4.92 5.58 -14.11
CA ALA A 164 -3.75 5.57 -14.96
C ALA A 164 -3.15 6.97 -15.10
N LYS A 165 -3.99 8.00 -15.28
CA LYS A 165 -3.55 9.40 -15.35
C LYS A 165 -2.88 9.85 -14.06
N ASP A 166 -3.49 9.57 -12.90
CA ASP A 166 -2.92 9.91 -11.59
C ASP A 166 -1.56 9.24 -11.36
N LEU A 167 -1.43 7.97 -11.76
CA LEU A 167 -0.19 7.21 -11.65
C LEU A 167 0.87 7.62 -12.69
N TRP A 168 0.46 8.25 -13.79
CA TRP A 168 1.32 8.67 -14.88
C TRP A 168 1.99 10.02 -14.62
N LEU A 169 1.29 10.98 -14.00
CA LEU A 169 1.73 12.36 -13.81
C LEU A 169 2.79 12.50 -12.69
N THR A 170 3.95 11.86 -12.89
CA THR A 170 5.11 11.91 -12.02
C THR A 170 6.41 11.79 -12.82
N GLY A 171 7.47 12.47 -12.37
CA GLY A 171 8.81 12.36 -12.95
C GLY A 171 9.61 11.13 -12.46
N LYS A 172 9.04 10.35 -11.54
CA LYS A 172 9.67 9.13 -11.02
C LYS A 172 9.35 7.93 -11.92
N SER A 173 10.28 7.00 -11.99
CA SER A 173 10.02 5.68 -12.59
C SER A 173 9.01 4.94 -11.72
N GLN A 174 7.95 4.44 -12.36
CA GLN A 174 6.89 3.69 -11.69
C GLN A 174 7.22 2.20 -11.67
N PRO A 175 6.59 1.39 -10.79
CA PRO A 175 6.76 -0.06 -10.81
C PRO A 175 6.42 -0.67 -12.19
N ASN A 176 7.10 -1.76 -12.57
CA ASN A 176 6.87 -2.45 -13.84
C ASN A 176 5.41 -2.90 -14.04
N ALA A 177 4.67 -3.14 -12.95
CA ALA A 177 3.23 -3.44 -12.99
C ALA A 177 2.40 -2.35 -13.69
N CYS A 178 2.88 -1.10 -13.68
CA CYS A 178 2.21 0.04 -14.31
C CYS A 178 2.38 0.07 -15.83
N ASP A 179 3.38 -0.62 -16.39
CA ASP A 179 3.66 -0.58 -17.83
C ASP A 179 2.52 -1.17 -18.64
N LYS A 180 1.92 -2.28 -18.17
CA LYS A 180 0.74 -2.88 -18.80
C LYS A 180 -0.44 -1.90 -18.77
N LEU A 181 -0.70 -1.25 -17.64
CA LEU A 181 -1.76 -0.25 -17.50
C LEU A 181 -1.56 0.95 -18.44
N PHE A 182 -0.35 1.50 -18.48
CA PHE A 182 -0.04 2.63 -19.36
C PHE A 182 -0.10 2.26 -20.84
N SER A 183 0.31 1.04 -21.19
CA SER A 183 0.22 0.51 -22.54
C SER A 183 -1.24 0.43 -23.02
N VAL A 184 -2.12 -0.19 -22.23
CA VAL A 184 -3.55 -0.30 -22.60
C VAL A 184 -4.25 1.05 -22.58
N TRP A 185 -3.86 1.97 -21.69
CA TRP A 185 -4.38 3.34 -21.68
C TRP A 185 -3.98 4.11 -22.94
N ARG A 186 -2.73 4.01 -23.37
CA ARG A 186 -2.26 4.60 -24.62
C ARG A 186 -2.97 4.00 -25.84
N ALA A 187 -3.03 2.67 -25.91
CA ALA A 187 -3.67 1.96 -27.01
C ALA A 187 -5.18 2.27 -27.14
N SER A 188 -5.83 2.68 -26.05
CA SER A 188 -7.24 3.11 -26.08
C SER A 188 -7.49 4.43 -26.79
N GLY A 189 -6.44 5.22 -27.07
CA GLY A 189 -6.56 6.58 -27.60
C GLY A 189 -7.12 7.61 -26.60
N LYS A 190 -7.35 7.21 -25.34
CA LYS A 190 -7.82 8.11 -24.26
C LYS A 190 -6.70 8.78 -23.48
N GLN A 191 -5.44 8.47 -23.81
CA GLN A 191 -4.30 9.17 -23.25
C GLN A 191 -4.17 10.53 -23.93
N ASP A 192 -4.43 11.59 -23.19
CA ASP A 192 -4.23 12.97 -23.63
C ASP A 192 -2.75 13.18 -24.02
N PRO A 193 -2.44 13.61 -25.26
CA PRO A 193 -1.08 13.93 -25.67
C PRO A 193 -0.37 14.93 -24.75
N LEU A 194 -1.10 15.89 -24.18
CA LEU A 194 -0.53 16.85 -23.23
C LEU A 194 -0.10 16.18 -21.92
N ALA A 195 -0.83 15.16 -21.45
CA ALA A 195 -0.43 14.39 -20.28
C ALA A 195 0.86 13.58 -20.52
N TYR A 196 1.08 13.15 -21.77
CA TYR A 196 2.34 12.49 -22.16
C TYR A 196 3.53 13.44 -22.03
N LEU A 197 3.43 14.60 -22.66
CA LEU A 197 4.46 15.65 -22.61
C LEU A 197 4.70 16.15 -21.19
N GLU A 198 3.64 16.29 -20.40
CA GLU A 198 3.75 16.71 -19.01
C GLU A 198 4.60 15.73 -18.18
N ARG A 199 4.50 14.41 -18.44
CA ARG A 199 5.36 13.43 -17.77
C ARG A 199 6.82 13.59 -18.16
N ILE A 200 7.12 13.92 -19.43
CA ILE A 200 8.48 14.21 -19.88
C ILE A 200 9.02 15.44 -19.16
N ARG A 201 8.23 16.52 -19.08
CA ARG A 201 8.58 17.74 -18.33
C ARG A 201 8.83 17.44 -16.85
N LEU A 202 7.99 16.63 -16.21
CA LEU A 202 8.17 16.21 -14.82
C LEU A 202 9.43 15.35 -14.63
N ALA A 203 9.72 14.44 -15.56
CA ALA A 203 10.93 13.62 -15.53
C ALA A 203 12.20 14.45 -15.69
N MET A 204 12.21 15.44 -16.60
CA MET A 204 13.29 16.42 -16.73
C MET A 204 13.49 17.21 -15.42
N LYS A 205 12.40 17.73 -14.83
CA LYS A 205 12.45 18.45 -13.55
C LYS A 205 13.00 17.59 -12.40
N ALA A 206 12.72 16.29 -12.42
CA ALA A 206 13.23 15.33 -11.44
C ALA A 206 14.67 14.84 -11.72
N GLY A 207 15.30 15.27 -12.83
CA GLY A 207 16.62 14.79 -13.25
C GLY A 207 16.62 13.34 -13.76
N ASN A 208 15.46 12.76 -14.09
CA ASN A 208 15.33 11.38 -14.52
C ASN A 208 15.51 11.27 -16.05
N THR A 209 16.74 11.47 -16.51
CA THR A 209 17.11 11.52 -17.94
C THR A 209 16.88 10.19 -18.66
N GLY A 210 17.02 9.07 -17.96
CA GLY A 210 16.69 7.74 -18.46
C GLY A 210 15.21 7.61 -18.82
N LEU A 211 14.31 8.06 -17.93
CA LEU A 211 12.87 8.07 -18.20
C LEU A 211 12.53 9.03 -19.36
N VAL A 212 13.15 10.21 -19.43
CA VAL A 212 12.96 11.14 -20.55
C VAL A 212 13.31 10.47 -21.88
N THR A 213 14.45 9.77 -21.93
CA THR A 213 14.90 9.04 -23.13
C THR A 213 13.89 7.97 -23.56
N VAL A 214 13.40 7.17 -22.61
CA VAL A 214 12.40 6.13 -22.89
C VAL A 214 11.10 6.75 -23.41
N LEU A 215 10.60 7.81 -22.76
CA LEU A 215 9.35 8.47 -23.16
C LEU A 215 9.47 9.16 -24.52
N ALA A 216 10.61 9.82 -24.80
CA ALA A 216 10.88 10.44 -26.09
C ALA A 216 10.95 9.41 -27.22
N GLY A 217 11.61 8.28 -27.00
CA GLY A 217 11.70 7.20 -27.99
C GLY A 217 10.35 6.55 -28.33
N GLN A 218 9.37 6.62 -27.44
CA GLN A 218 8.03 6.06 -27.61
C GLN A 218 6.96 7.07 -28.07
N MET A 219 7.33 8.33 -28.34
CA MET A 219 6.36 9.33 -28.77
C MET A 219 5.76 8.99 -30.15
N PRO A 220 4.45 9.26 -30.36
CA PRO A 220 3.84 9.21 -31.68
C PRO A 220 4.57 10.12 -32.69
N ALA A 221 4.55 9.73 -33.97
CA ALA A 221 5.29 10.40 -35.04
C ALA A 221 5.03 11.91 -35.13
N GLU A 222 3.83 12.35 -34.77
CA GLU A 222 3.41 13.75 -34.79
C GLU A 222 4.15 14.64 -33.75
N TYR A 223 4.74 14.05 -32.71
CA TYR A 223 5.51 14.75 -31.67
C TYR A 223 7.00 14.40 -31.68
N GLN A 224 7.44 13.60 -32.65
CA GLN A 224 8.79 13.03 -32.69
C GLN A 224 9.89 14.09 -32.86
N THR A 225 9.58 15.23 -33.49
CA THR A 225 10.51 16.37 -33.60
C THR A 225 10.80 17.02 -32.24
N ILE A 226 9.80 17.08 -31.36
CA ILE A 226 9.93 17.61 -30.00
C ILE A 226 10.64 16.56 -29.11
N ALA A 227 10.31 15.29 -29.29
CA ALA A 227 10.93 14.17 -28.58
C ALA A 227 12.45 14.14 -28.73
N LEU A 228 12.94 14.33 -29.96
CA LEU A 228 14.37 14.39 -30.24
C LEU A 228 15.03 15.57 -29.51
N SER A 229 14.41 16.75 -29.55
CA SER A 229 14.95 17.92 -28.86
C SER A 229 14.96 17.78 -27.33
N ASP A 230 13.90 17.23 -26.72
CA ASP A 230 13.86 16.96 -25.28
C ASP A 230 14.90 15.91 -24.87
N HIS A 231 15.12 14.88 -25.70
CA HIS A 231 16.16 13.88 -25.50
C HIS A 231 17.57 14.48 -25.52
N TYR A 232 17.87 15.36 -26.48
CA TYR A 232 19.16 16.06 -26.54
C TYR A 232 19.39 16.97 -25.33
N LEU A 233 18.34 17.66 -24.86
CA LEU A 233 18.42 18.51 -23.67
C LEU A 233 18.60 17.71 -22.39
N ALA A 234 17.92 16.57 -22.25
CA ALA A 234 18.03 15.71 -21.09
C ALA A 234 19.40 15.05 -20.96
N ASN A 235 20.04 14.67 -22.08
CA ASN A 235 21.35 14.03 -22.06
C ASN A 235 22.52 15.00 -21.88
N ASP A 236 22.39 16.24 -22.35
CA ASP A 236 23.41 17.28 -22.16
C ASP A 236 22.75 18.66 -22.01
N PRO A 237 22.67 19.19 -20.77
CA PRO A 237 22.06 20.48 -20.48
C PRO A 237 22.69 21.67 -21.21
N ASN A 238 23.93 21.54 -21.71
CA ASN A 238 24.60 22.60 -22.47
C ASN A 238 23.96 22.83 -23.86
N ASN A 239 23.11 21.90 -24.31
CA ASN A 239 22.39 22.02 -25.58
C ASN A 239 21.15 22.91 -25.51
N VAL A 240 20.89 23.61 -24.41
CA VAL A 240 19.71 24.49 -24.24
C VAL A 240 19.56 25.54 -25.36
N LEU A 241 20.67 26.07 -25.88
CA LEU A 241 20.64 27.03 -26.99
C LEU A 241 20.24 26.38 -28.32
N THR A 242 20.68 25.14 -28.55
CA THR A 242 20.28 24.36 -29.71
C THR A 242 18.81 23.97 -29.62
N PHE A 243 18.38 23.52 -28.44
CA PHE A 243 16.99 23.23 -28.12
C PHE A 243 16.08 24.42 -28.40
N ALA A 244 16.37 25.59 -27.83
CA ALA A 244 15.54 26.78 -28.01
C ALA A 244 15.39 27.21 -29.48
N ARG A 245 16.41 26.94 -30.32
CA ARG A 245 16.39 27.25 -31.75
C ARG A 245 15.57 26.24 -32.57
N THR A 246 15.51 24.99 -32.13
CA THR A 246 14.80 23.91 -32.84
C THR A 246 13.34 23.79 -32.40
N THR A 247 13.04 23.94 -31.11
CA THR A 247 11.67 23.85 -30.57
C THR A 247 10.88 25.16 -30.66
N GLY A 248 11.55 26.32 -30.59
CA GLY A 248 10.90 27.63 -30.72
C GLY A 248 10.21 27.89 -32.06
N ARG A 249 10.38 26.99 -33.05
CA ARG A 249 9.71 27.02 -34.35
C ARG A 249 8.40 26.22 -34.39
N HIS A 250 8.18 25.32 -33.43
CA HIS A 250 6.94 24.56 -33.28
C HIS A 250 5.96 25.34 -32.38
N ARG A 251 4.87 25.82 -32.97
CA ARG A 251 3.83 26.63 -32.32
C ARG A 251 3.07 25.77 -31.29
N PHE A 252 3.50 25.84 -30.04
CA PHE A 252 2.98 25.05 -28.91
C PHE A 252 1.85 25.73 -28.11
N TYR A 253 1.36 26.91 -28.54
CA TYR A 253 0.26 27.63 -27.86
C TYR A 253 -0.96 27.80 -28.77
N PRO A 254 -2.20 27.69 -28.23
CA PRO A 254 -3.41 28.13 -28.93
C PRO A 254 -3.25 29.60 -29.36
N PRO A 255 -3.82 30.01 -30.50
CA PRO A 255 -3.49 31.28 -31.14
C PRO A 255 -4.18 32.50 -30.51
N ASP A 256 -4.31 32.57 -29.17
CA ASP A 256 -4.89 33.75 -28.49
C ASP A 256 -3.91 34.27 -27.43
N GLY A 257 -2.88 34.98 -27.89
CA GLY A 257 -1.87 35.58 -27.02
C GLY A 257 -0.68 36.09 -27.81
N GLY A 258 -0.86 37.24 -28.47
CA GLY A 258 0.10 37.84 -29.40
C GLY A 258 1.51 37.99 -28.85
N SER A 259 2.39 37.06 -29.21
CA SER A 259 3.84 37.24 -29.05
C SER A 259 4.38 37.94 -30.30
N ARG A 260 4.58 39.26 -30.20
CA ARG A 260 5.32 40.05 -31.19
C ARG A 260 6.74 39.49 -31.28
N VAL A 261 7.08 38.97 -32.45
CA VAL A 261 8.44 38.56 -32.80
C VAL A 261 9.34 39.79 -32.76
N CYS A 262 10.26 39.86 -31.80
CA CYS A 262 11.34 40.84 -31.81
C CYS A 262 12.32 40.50 -32.95
N GLN A 263 12.06 41.04 -34.14
CA GLN A 263 13.07 41.10 -35.19
C GLN A 263 14.18 42.08 -34.77
N ARG A 264 15.43 41.63 -34.80
CA ARG A 264 16.61 42.46 -34.56
C ARG A 264 16.65 43.61 -35.58
N ARG A 265 16.58 44.87 -35.12
CA ARG A 265 16.92 46.04 -35.94
C ARG A 265 18.43 46.34 -35.88
N PRO A 266 19.04 46.86 -36.95
CA PRO A 266 20.44 47.30 -36.96
C PRO A 266 20.64 48.57 -36.10
N PRO A 267 21.88 48.92 -35.73
CA PRO A 267 22.14 49.85 -34.65
C PRO A 267 21.88 51.29 -35.10
N GLY A 268 20.84 51.90 -34.53
CA GLY A 268 20.51 53.30 -34.76
C GLY A 268 19.47 53.77 -33.74
N ARG A 269 19.93 54.60 -32.79
CA ARG A 269 19.21 55.42 -31.80
C ARG A 269 17.71 55.14 -31.61
N GLY A 270 17.34 54.68 -30.42
CA GLY A 270 15.96 54.75 -29.95
C GLY A 270 15.79 54.05 -28.61
N LYS A 271 15.47 54.82 -27.57
CA LYS A 271 15.28 54.40 -26.17
C LYS A 271 14.29 53.23 -26.05
N CYS A 272 14.63 52.21 -25.25
CA CYS A 272 13.62 51.31 -24.70
C CYS A 272 12.82 52.11 -23.66
N ALA A 273 11.52 52.26 -23.87
CA ALA A 273 10.62 52.77 -22.84
C ALA A 273 10.57 51.74 -21.70
N SER A 274 10.80 52.21 -20.48
CA SER A 274 10.75 51.43 -19.25
C SER A 274 9.32 51.09 -18.84
N ASP A 275 9.20 49.87 -18.34
CA ASP A 275 8.09 49.19 -17.67
C ASP A 275 7.31 50.04 -16.64
N ASP A 276 5.97 49.97 -16.77
CA ASP A 276 4.98 49.60 -15.72
C ASP A 276 4.55 50.62 -14.62
N PRO A 277 3.50 50.33 -13.80
CA PRO A 277 2.23 51.06 -13.85
C PRO A 277 1.77 51.64 -12.49
N LEU A 278 0.69 52.44 -12.52
CA LEU A 278 -0.21 52.77 -11.39
C LEU A 278 0.43 53.19 -10.06
N ALA A 279 0.52 54.51 -9.83
CA ALA A 279 0.49 55.08 -8.48
C ALA A 279 -0.22 56.45 -8.48
N GLY A 280 -1.20 56.60 -7.60
CA GLY A 280 -1.43 57.88 -6.91
C GLY A 280 -2.49 58.81 -7.47
N THR A 281 -3.69 58.74 -6.88
CA THR A 281 -4.67 59.80 -6.73
C THR A 281 -4.09 61.12 -6.19
N GLY A 282 -4.58 62.27 -6.68
CA GLY A 282 -4.76 63.48 -5.83
C GLY A 282 -4.21 64.82 -6.34
N ALA A 283 -5.10 65.83 -6.27
CA ALA A 283 -4.89 67.29 -6.13
C ALA A 283 -4.81 68.20 -7.39
N GLU A 284 -5.84 69.07 -7.48
CA GLU A 284 -5.84 70.53 -7.76
C GLU A 284 -5.02 71.06 -8.95
N THR A 285 -5.58 71.79 -9.93
CA THR A 285 -6.56 72.89 -9.92
C THR A 285 -7.35 72.94 -11.23
#